data_AF-A0A4R5Q5D7-F1
#
_entry.id   AF-A0A4R5Q5D7-F1
#
_cell.length_a   1.000
_cell.length_b   1.000
_cell.length_c   1.000
_cell.angle_alpha   90.00
_cell.angle_beta   90.00
_cell.angle_gamma   90.00
#
_symmetry.space_group_name_H-M   'P 1'
#
loop_
_entity.id
_entity.type
_entity.pdbx_description
1 polymer ?
#
loop_
_entity_poly.entity_id
_entity_poly.type
_entity_poly.pdbx_seq_one_letter_code
_entity_poly.pdbx_strand_id
1 'polypeptide(L)' 'MPTGTPTQVITRLVEEIARISKAPDWQAALLRQGISAMPRGPAELAIFLNSETERWSAAVRAFGATAD' A
#
# COMPACT_ATOMS: atom_id res chain seq x y z
N MET A 1 -1.86 9.63 3.63
CA MET A 1 -1.49 11.05 3.39
C MET A 1 -1.68 11.82 4.68
N PRO A 2 -0.88 12.85 4.97
CA PRO A 2 -1.08 13.70 6.16
C PRO A 2 -2.50 14.27 6.21
N THR A 3 -3.07 14.32 7.41
CA THR A 3 -4.38 14.94 7.64
C THR A 3 -4.34 16.40 7.17
N GLY A 4 -5.24 16.76 6.26
CA GLY A 4 -5.28 18.10 5.65
C GLY A 4 -4.66 18.20 4.25
N THR A 5 -4.13 17.11 3.69
CA THR A 5 -3.71 17.11 2.28
C THR A 5 -4.93 17.43 1.40
N PRO A 6 -4.88 18.46 0.52
CA PRO A 6 -6.02 18.82 -0.31
C PRO A 6 -6.46 17.68 -1.22
N THR A 7 -7.77 17.47 -1.34
CA THR A 7 -8.34 16.37 -2.15
C THR A 7 -7.81 16.35 -3.58
N GLN A 8 -7.66 17.51 -4.22
CA GLN A 8 -7.13 17.61 -5.59
C GLN A 8 -5.71 17.06 -5.73
N VAL A 9 -4.87 17.23 -4.69
CA VAL A 9 -3.50 16.70 -4.68
C VAL A 9 -3.54 15.19 -4.53
N ILE A 10 -4.41 14.68 -3.65
CA ILE A 10 -4.62 13.25 -3.47
C ILE A 10 -5.09 12.62 -4.78
N THR A 11 -6.11 13.19 -5.42
CA THR A 11 -6.66 12.70 -6.69
C THR A 11 -5.58 12.61 -7.76
N ARG A 12 -4.83 13.69 -7.98
CA ARG A 12 -3.73 13.69 -8.95
C ARG A 12 -2.70 12.61 -8.64
N LEU A 13 -2.26 12.49 -7.39
CA LEU A 13 -1.27 11.47 -7.01
C LEU A 13 -1.78 10.05 -7.27
N VAL A 14 -3.03 9.77 -6.93
CA VAL A 14 -3.65 8.45 -7.15
C VAL A 14 -3.70 8.13 -8.64
N GLU A 15 -4.09 9.08 -9.49
CA GLU A 15 -4.16 8.89 -10.95
C GLU A 15 -2.78 8.63 -11.56
N GLU A 16 -1.78 9.43 -11.19
CA GLU A 16 -0.40 9.29 -11.67
C GLU A 16 0.20 7.94 -11.24
N ILE A 17 0.04 7.57 -9.96
CA ILE A 17 0.52 6.29 -9.44
C ILE A 17 -0.16 5.13 -10.15
N ALA A 18 -1.48 5.20 -10.37
CA ALA A 18 -2.21 4.17 -11.08
C ALA A 18 -1.75 4.02 -12.54
N ARG A 19 -1.39 5.14 -13.20
CA ARG A 19 -0.83 5.12 -14.55
C ARG A 19 0.55 4.46 -14.58
N ILE A 20 1.48 4.91 -13.74
CA ILE A 20 2.85 4.39 -13.69
C ILE A 20 2.86 2.92 -13.28
N SER A 21 1.99 2.50 -12.37
CA SER A 21 1.89 1.10 -11.93
C SER A 21 1.49 0.14 -13.06
N LYS A 22 0.88 0.64 -14.13
CA LYS A 22 0.51 -0.12 -15.33
C LYS A 22 1.60 -0.10 -16.42
N ALA A 23 2.66 0.68 -16.25
CA ALA A 23 3.74 0.77 -17.21
C ALA A 23 4.55 -0.55 -17.21
N PRO A 24 4.76 -1.21 -18.37
CA PRO A 24 5.41 -2.52 -18.42
C PRO A 24 6.86 -2.52 -17.93
N ASP A 25 7.60 -1.45 -18.22
CA ASP A 25 8.98 -1.23 -17.77
C ASP A 25 9.07 -1.10 -16.25
N TRP A 26 8.12 -0.40 -15.64
CA TRP A 26 7.97 -0.29 -14.19
C TRP A 26 7.67 -1.65 -13.56
N GLN A 27 6.71 -2.40 -14.10
CA GLN A 27 6.39 -3.75 -13.61
C GLN A 27 7.59 -4.70 -13.74
N ALA A 28 8.31 -4.65 -14.86
CA ALA A 28 9.52 -5.44 -15.07
C ALA A 28 10.63 -5.06 -14.07
N ALA A 29 10.77 -3.77 -13.72
CA ALA A 29 11.74 -3.32 -12.72
C ALA A 29 11.42 -3.86 -11.31
N LEU A 30 10.14 -3.92 -10.94
CA LEU A 30 9.70 -4.51 -9.67
C LEU A 30 9.88 -6.03 -9.65
N LEU A 31 9.52 -6.72 -10.74
CA LEU A 31 9.69 -8.17 -10.85
C LEU A 31 11.15 -8.60 -10.75
N ARG A 32 12.09 -7.82 -11.31
CA ARG A 32 13.53 -8.07 -11.13
C ARG A 32 14.00 -8.02 -9.67
N GLN A 33 13.24 -7.37 -8.80
CA GLN A 33 13.50 -7.30 -7.35
C GLN A 33 12.67 -8.34 -6.57
N GLY A 34 11.96 -9.24 -7.27
CA GLY A 34 11.06 -10.22 -6.64
C GLY A 34 9.73 -9.63 -6.19
N ILE A 35 9.39 -8.41 -6.60
CA ILE A 35 8.16 -7.71 -6.19
C ILE A 35 7.10 -7.89 -7.29
N SER A 36 5.97 -8.49 -6.92
CA SER A 36 4.77 -8.48 -7.76
C SER A 36 3.96 -7.21 -7.48
N ALA A 37 3.81 -6.36 -8.50
CA ALA A 37 3.01 -5.16 -8.38
C ALA A 37 1.52 -5.52 -8.23
N MET A 38 0.93 -5.20 -7.08
CA MET A 38 -0.52 -5.28 -6.86
C MET A 38 -1.08 -3.86 -6.69
N PRO A 39 -1.38 -3.16 -7.80
CA PRO A 39 -2.02 -1.86 -7.72
C PRO A 39 -3.42 -2.03 -7.08
N ARG A 40 -3.63 -1.37 -5.95
CA ARG A 40 -4.92 -1.26 -5.26
C ARG A 40 -5.39 0.19 -5.32
N GLY A 41 -6.70 0.40 -5.42
CA GLY A 41 -7.27 1.74 -5.25
C GLY A 41 -7.10 2.26 -3.80
N PRO A 42 -7.24 3.57 -3.53
CA PRO A 42 -7.07 4.12 -2.18
C PRO A 42 -7.99 3.49 -1.13
N ALA A 43 -9.25 3.23 -1.50
CA ALA A 43 -10.22 2.59 -0.60
C ALA A 43 -9.85 1.13 -0.30
N GLU A 44 -9.47 0.36 -1.33
CA GLU A 44 -9.02 -1.02 -1.18
C GLU A 44 -7.72 -1.12 -0.37
N LEU A 45 -6.81 -0.17 -0.55
CA LEU A 45 -5.59 -0.08 0.23
C LEU A 45 -5.90 0.17 1.71
N ALA A 46 -6.84 1.07 2.02
CA ALA A 46 -7.25 1.33 3.40
C ALA A 46 -7.87 0.07 4.05
N ILE A 47 -8.73 -0.65 3.32
CA ILE A 47 -9.31 -1.92 3.78
C ILE A 47 -8.20 -2.95 4.06
N PHE A 48 -7.28 -3.13 3.11
CA PHE A 48 -6.15 -4.05 3.25
C PHE A 48 -5.30 -3.71 4.48
N LEU A 49 -4.89 -2.45 4.64
CA LEU A 49 -4.07 -2.03 5.78
C LEU A 49 -4.78 -2.25 7.12
N ASN A 50 -6.08 -1.99 7.20
CA ASN A 50 -6.85 -2.26 8.42
C ASN A 50 -6.87 -3.76 8.74
N SER A 51 -7.12 -4.62 7.74
CA SER A 51 -7.12 -6.07 7.94
C SER A 51 -5.75 -6.63 8.33
N GLU A 52 -4.68 -6.11 7.73
CA GLU A 52 -3.31 -6.50 8.07
C GLU A 52 -2.96 -6.04 9.48
N THR A 53 -3.33 -4.82 9.85
CA THR A 53 -3.12 -4.29 11.20
C THR A 53 -3.80 -5.16 12.25
N GLU A 54 -5.06 -5.53 12.02
CA GLU A 54 -5.80 -6.40 12.94
C GLU A 54 -5.15 -7.79 13.06
N ARG A 55 -4.87 -8.44 11.93
CA ARG A 55 -4.27 -9.78 11.91
C ARG A 55 -2.93 -9.81 12.64
N TRP A 56 -2.04 -8.88 12.33
CA TRP A 56 -0.70 -8.87 12.90
C TRP A 56 -0.70 -8.38 14.34
N SER A 57 -1.59 -7.45 14.72
CA SER A 57 -1.76 -7.07 16.13
C SER A 57 -2.21 -8.23 17.00
N ALA A 58 -3.14 -9.05 16.50
CA ALA A 58 -3.57 -10.26 17.19
C ALA A 58 -2.42 -11.27 17.35
N ALA A 59 -1.64 -11.50 16.29
CA ALA A 59 -0.48 -12.39 16.32
C ALA A 59 0.57 -11.92 17.33
N VAL A 60 0.95 -10.63 17.30
CA VAL A 60 1.93 -10.05 18.23
C VAL A 60 1.51 -10.24 19.69
N ARG A 61 0.23 -9.97 20.01
CA ARG A 61 -0.32 -10.18 21.35
C ARG A 61 -0.32 -11.64 21.77
N ALA A 62 -0.63 -12.55 20.85
CA ALA A 62 -0.67 -13.98 21.13
C ALA A 62 0.73 -14.56 21.44
N PHE A 63 1.76 -14.09 20.74
CA PHE A 63 3.14 -14.58 20.93
C PHE A 63 3.96 -13.77 21.93
N GLY A 64 3.41 -12.67 22.48
CA GLY A 64 4.14 -11.77 23.38
C GLY A 64 5.35 -11.10 22.72
N ALA A 65 5.34 -10.99 21.39
CA ALA A 65 6.43 -10.38 20.64
C ALA A 65 6.49 -8.87 20.92
N THR A 66 7.69 -8.33 21.07
CA THR A 66 7.95 -6.88 21.17
C THR A 66 8.98 -6.47 20.13
N ALA A 67 8.87 -5.26 19.61
CA ALA A 67 9.99 -4.66 18.87
C ALA A 67 10.98 -4.08 19.89
N ASP A 68 12.28 -4.21 19.62
CA ASP A 68 13.35 -3.59 20.40
C ASP A 68 13.34 -2.04 20.30
#